data_AF-A0A9P5BGL0-F1
#
_entry.id   AF-A0A9P5BGL0-F1
#
_cell.length_a   1.000
_cell.length_b   1.000
_cell.length_c   1.000
_cell.angle_alpha   90.00
_cell.angle_beta   90.00
_cell.angle_gamma   90.00
#
_symmetry.space_group_name_H-M   'P 1'
#
loop_
_entity.id
_entity.type
_entity.pdbx_description
1 polymer ?
#
loop_
_entity_poly.entity_id
_entity_poly.type
_entity_poly.pdbx_seq_one_letter_code
_entity_poly.pdbx_strand_id
1 'polypeptide(L)'
;MANTLPPEVLTKVFENNSPCDNRRSIVHSCLLVNKAWHDVALHLLYKDLVFFVGPQLDLFIACHDRWAVSALTRSLTLYMNRPPETPGGFYCDTHDAFLQLAMAVIPRMNNLRSFSLARHHRDPFCFIQVPIISAILRRIPSSCTSLELALGTSDNINHDMYGPKPHLCEDLRPLLPRMQHVHIDMSCLCDTLFGTWYSDGCFHPVALPNIQRLHVPCVGMQHKTPCPERHQQDEGSVWKSIVTALQRVVELPDTAADGDITVLGSVTPLSSYKRNIYTTLLRCHIKRGRTTTWAIPTTKYVIEGTAQDRYWKLSLVYMRLNNEAYMTDNKWIYPLAAGRPWRILNTDARLPASWSSSAEWVPDEKLKIKTWDMWASGKIGDGPMLLKNEELAGMRLIDAEEREGYEEVCLVEKTPTGFVRPSRYYGGQLFRAKEQQFIV
;
A
#
# COMPACT_ATOMS: atom_id res chain seq x y z
N MET A 1 11.40 43.34 -12.62
CA MET A 1 12.39 42.69 -11.74
C MET A 1 12.18 41.16 -11.58
N ALA A 2 11.03 40.57 -11.95
CA ALA A 2 10.83 39.11 -11.83
C ALA A 2 11.40 38.26 -13.00
N ASN A 3 11.89 38.88 -14.07
CA ASN A 3 12.44 38.20 -15.26
C ASN A 3 13.89 37.70 -15.09
N THR A 4 14.51 37.96 -13.94
CA THR A 4 15.91 37.60 -13.63
C THR A 4 16.04 36.58 -12.51
N LEU A 5 14.91 36.00 -12.05
CA LEU A 5 14.94 34.98 -11.01
C LEU A 5 15.50 33.66 -11.57
N PRO A 6 16.42 32.99 -10.87
CA PRO A 6 16.87 31.66 -11.23
C PRO A 6 15.69 30.67 -11.29
N PRO A 7 15.70 29.70 -12.21
CA PRO A 7 14.64 28.68 -12.34
C PRO A 7 14.31 27.95 -11.04
N GLU A 8 15.30 27.74 -10.18
CA GLU A 8 15.18 27.09 -8.87
C GLU A 8 14.36 27.95 -7.90
N VAL A 9 14.52 29.27 -7.97
CA VAL A 9 13.74 30.22 -7.15
C VAL A 9 12.31 30.28 -7.67
N LEU A 10 12.09 30.30 -8.99
CA LEU A 10 10.76 30.26 -9.59
C LEU A 10 10.01 28.98 -9.22
N THR A 11 10.70 27.84 -9.24
CA THR A 11 10.16 26.54 -8.83
C THR A 11 9.69 26.58 -7.38
N LYS A 12 10.52 27.09 -6.45
CA LYS A 12 10.13 27.24 -5.04
C LYS A 12 8.97 28.21 -4.84
N VAL A 13 8.93 29.31 -5.61
CA VAL A 13 7.82 30.27 -5.57
C VAL A 13 6.52 29.60 -6.00
N PHE A 14 6.54 28.79 -7.07
CA PHE A 14 5.36 28.08 -7.55
C PHE A 14 4.93 26.94 -6.59
N GLU A 15 5.89 26.25 -5.97
CA GLU A 15 5.62 25.19 -4.99
C GLU A 15 5.06 25.75 -3.66
N ASN A 16 5.46 26.96 -3.25
CA ASN A 16 5.07 27.58 -1.97
C ASN A 16 3.78 28.41 -2.00
N ASN A 17 3.41 29.04 -3.14
CA ASN A 17 2.24 29.94 -3.21
C ASN A 17 0.89 29.23 -3.34
N SER A 18 0.76 28.00 -2.83
CA SER A 18 -0.44 27.22 -3.07
C SER A 18 -1.02 26.54 -1.83
N PRO A 19 -2.07 27.14 -1.23
CA PRO A 19 -3.00 26.44 -0.37
C PRO A 19 -3.71 25.34 -1.15
N CYS A 20 -4.04 24.26 -0.45
CA CYS A 20 -4.36 22.92 -0.95
C CYS A 20 -5.49 22.77 -1.99
N ASP A 21 -6.19 23.83 -2.39
CA ASP A 21 -7.36 23.74 -3.28
C ASP A 21 -7.17 24.41 -4.66
N ASN A 22 -6.09 25.16 -4.92
CA ASN A 22 -5.97 25.95 -6.17
C ASN A 22 -4.59 25.92 -6.87
N ARG A 23 -3.81 24.84 -6.68
CA ARG A 23 -2.47 24.63 -7.28
C ARG A 23 -2.39 24.87 -8.79
N ARG A 24 -3.38 24.42 -9.54
CA ARG A 24 -3.33 24.46 -11.00
C ARG A 24 -3.57 25.87 -11.56
N SER A 25 -4.44 26.68 -10.94
CA SER A 25 -4.82 28.00 -11.48
C SER A 25 -3.66 29.00 -11.58
N ILE A 26 -2.80 29.04 -10.55
CA ILE A 26 -1.63 29.94 -10.51
C ILE A 26 -0.55 29.47 -11.49
N VAL A 27 -0.26 28.16 -11.52
CA VAL A 27 0.76 27.60 -12.42
C VAL A 27 0.35 27.73 -13.88
N HIS A 28 -0.94 27.55 -14.21
CA HIS A 28 -1.45 27.80 -15.57
C HIS A 28 -1.28 29.26 -15.99
N SER A 29 -1.53 30.22 -15.09
CA SER A 29 -1.31 31.65 -15.38
C SER A 29 0.16 31.95 -15.67
N CYS A 30 1.10 31.22 -15.05
CA CYS A 30 2.54 31.39 -15.27
C CYS A 30 2.99 30.99 -16.68
N LEU A 31 2.24 30.13 -17.38
CA LEU A 31 2.52 29.75 -18.77
C LEU A 31 2.45 30.95 -19.72
N LEU A 32 1.70 31.99 -19.36
CA LEU A 32 1.44 33.16 -20.21
C LEU A 32 2.38 34.35 -19.94
N VAL A 33 3.33 34.22 -19.01
CA VAL A 33 4.16 35.36 -18.55
C VAL A 33 5.34 35.62 -19.49
N ASN A 34 6.26 34.68 -19.62
CA ASN A 34 7.40 34.72 -20.53
C ASN A 34 7.96 33.30 -20.73
N LYS A 35 8.93 33.12 -21.62
CA LYS A 35 9.52 31.81 -21.93
C LYS A 35 10.10 31.09 -20.71
N ALA A 36 10.82 31.78 -19.84
CA ALA A 36 11.43 31.16 -18.66
C ALA A 36 10.37 30.67 -17.66
N TRP A 37 9.32 31.47 -17.43
CA TRP A 37 8.19 31.10 -16.58
C TRP A 37 7.38 29.97 -17.20
N HIS A 38 7.17 30.01 -18.52
CA HIS A 38 6.53 28.95 -19.28
C HIS A 38 7.26 27.62 -19.11
N ASP A 39 8.58 27.59 -19.31
CA ASP A 39 9.36 26.35 -19.26
C ASP A 39 9.36 25.75 -17.84
N VAL A 40 9.48 26.58 -16.80
CA VAL A 40 9.40 26.14 -15.40
C VAL A 40 7.99 25.64 -15.04
N ALA A 41 6.95 26.39 -15.41
CA ALA A 41 5.57 26.01 -15.14
C ALA A 41 5.16 24.73 -15.89
N LEU A 42 5.57 24.59 -17.15
CA LEU A 42 5.33 23.39 -17.96
C LEU A 42 6.03 22.17 -17.34
N HIS A 43 7.28 22.33 -16.89
CA HIS A 43 7.98 21.27 -16.17
C HIS A 43 7.24 20.86 -14.90
N LEU A 44 6.76 21.81 -14.10
CA LEU A 44 5.99 21.51 -12.89
C LEU A 44 4.65 20.80 -13.17
N LEU A 45 3.96 21.17 -14.24
CA LEU A 45 2.69 20.55 -14.62
C LEU A 45 2.85 19.12 -15.13
N TYR A 46 3.96 18.82 -15.82
CA TYR A 46 4.17 17.53 -16.49
C TYR A 46 5.15 16.58 -15.77
N LYS A 47 5.95 17.05 -14.80
CA LYS A 47 6.96 16.20 -14.12
C LYS A 47 6.34 15.01 -13.40
N ASP A 48 5.27 15.26 -12.64
CA ASP A 48 4.62 14.30 -11.76
C ASP A 48 3.12 14.31 -12.05
N LEU A 49 2.70 13.46 -12.99
CA LEU A 49 1.31 13.41 -13.43
C LEU A 49 0.47 12.60 -12.44
N VAL A 50 -0.63 13.20 -11.98
CA VAL A 50 -1.58 12.56 -11.08
C VAL A 50 -2.97 12.65 -11.68
N PHE A 51 -3.57 11.50 -11.95
CA PHE A 51 -4.93 11.41 -12.47
C PHE A 51 -5.82 10.62 -11.54
N PHE A 52 -7.05 11.10 -11.48
CA PHE A 52 -8.19 10.44 -10.86
C PHE A 52 -9.07 9.94 -12.00
N VAL A 53 -9.80 8.85 -11.77
CA VAL A 53 -10.83 8.40 -12.70
C VAL A 53 -11.91 9.47 -12.81
N GLY A 54 -12.17 9.89 -14.05
CA GLY A 54 -13.17 10.88 -14.39
C GLY A 54 -12.75 11.80 -15.54
N PRO A 55 -13.55 12.85 -15.82
CA PRO A 55 -13.42 13.69 -17.02
C PRO A 55 -12.04 14.35 -17.21
N GLN A 56 -11.29 14.56 -16.13
CA GLN A 56 -9.95 15.15 -16.21
C GLN A 56 -8.96 14.25 -16.96
N LEU A 57 -9.08 12.93 -16.81
CA LEU A 57 -8.24 11.98 -17.53
C LEU A 57 -8.58 12.00 -19.03
N ASP A 58 -9.87 12.02 -19.37
CA ASP A 58 -10.34 12.07 -20.76
C ASP A 58 -9.86 13.34 -21.47
N LEU A 59 -10.00 14.49 -20.80
CA LEU A 59 -9.50 15.77 -21.31
C LEU A 59 -8.00 15.71 -21.55
N PHE A 60 -7.23 15.19 -20.59
CA PHE A 60 -5.78 15.06 -20.75
C PHE A 60 -5.41 14.16 -21.93
N ILE A 61 -6.07 13.00 -22.09
CA ILE A 61 -5.82 12.11 -23.24
C ILE A 61 -6.07 12.85 -24.55
N ALA A 62 -7.14 13.65 -24.63
CA ALA A 62 -7.49 14.41 -25.81
C ALA A 62 -6.53 15.57 -26.13
N CYS A 63 -5.99 16.27 -25.11
CA CYS A 63 -5.29 17.54 -25.31
C CYS A 63 -3.85 17.63 -24.76
N HIS A 64 -3.25 16.54 -24.28
CA HIS A 64 -1.90 16.57 -23.72
C HIS A 64 -0.84 17.07 -24.71
N ASP A 65 0.14 17.82 -24.18
CA ASP A 65 1.35 18.15 -24.91
C ASP A 65 2.23 16.90 -25.04
N ARG A 66 2.35 16.38 -26.26
CA ARG A 66 3.11 15.16 -26.56
C ARG A 66 4.60 15.30 -26.24
N TRP A 67 5.17 16.48 -26.49
CA TRP A 67 6.58 16.73 -26.19
C TRP A 67 6.78 16.77 -24.68
N ALA A 68 5.92 17.49 -23.94
CA ALA A 68 6.03 17.58 -22.49
C ALA A 68 5.85 16.21 -21.81
N VAL A 69 4.88 15.40 -22.26
CA VAL A 69 4.70 14.01 -21.78
C VAL A 69 5.95 13.17 -22.03
N SER A 70 6.56 13.29 -23.21
CA SER A 70 7.75 12.51 -23.54
C SER A 70 8.99 12.97 -22.77
N ALA A 71 9.19 14.28 -22.66
CA ALA A 71 10.44 14.86 -22.20
C ALA A 71 10.46 15.13 -20.70
N LEU A 72 9.32 15.42 -20.08
CA LEU A 72 9.27 15.97 -18.72
C LEU A 72 8.71 14.98 -17.71
N THR A 73 7.82 14.07 -18.11
CA THR A 73 7.15 13.15 -17.18
C THR A 73 8.11 12.13 -16.58
N ARG A 74 8.29 12.22 -15.26
CA ARG A 74 9.13 11.33 -14.43
C ARG A 74 8.30 10.40 -13.57
N SER A 75 7.10 10.80 -13.18
CA SER A 75 6.17 9.94 -12.47
C SER A 75 4.74 10.03 -12.98
N LEU A 76 4.03 8.90 -12.89
CA LEU A 76 2.62 8.78 -13.21
C LEU A 76 1.91 8.07 -12.06
N THR A 77 0.96 8.74 -11.43
CA THR A 77 0.07 8.18 -10.40
C THR A 77 -1.36 8.16 -10.93
N LEU A 78 -1.95 6.98 -10.96
CA LEU A 78 -3.34 6.74 -11.33
C LEU A 78 -4.11 6.31 -10.09
N TYR A 79 -5.08 7.11 -9.68
CA TYR A 79 -5.98 6.80 -8.59
C TYR A 79 -7.29 6.23 -9.09
N MET A 80 -7.68 5.08 -8.53
CA MET A 80 -9.05 4.58 -8.61
C MET A 80 -9.88 5.30 -7.54
N ASN A 81 -10.89 6.05 -7.97
CA ASN A 81 -11.81 6.81 -7.11
C ASN A 81 -13.21 6.85 -7.76
N ARG A 82 -14.25 7.10 -6.96
CA ARG A 82 -15.57 7.50 -7.46
C ARG A 82 -15.56 9.01 -7.64
N PRO A 83 -15.89 9.54 -8.83
CA PRO A 83 -16.21 10.94 -8.96
C PRO A 83 -17.38 11.25 -8.01
N PRO A 84 -17.29 12.33 -7.21
CA PRO A 84 -18.37 12.71 -6.29
C PRO A 84 -19.68 13.08 -7.02
N GLU A 85 -19.61 13.31 -8.34
CA GLU A 85 -20.70 13.83 -9.16
C GLU A 85 -21.59 12.75 -9.80
N THR A 86 -21.24 11.45 -9.68
CA THR A 86 -22.01 10.34 -10.26
C THR A 86 -22.67 9.47 -9.16
N PRO A 87 -23.90 9.81 -8.73
CA PRO A 87 -24.69 8.94 -7.85
C PRO A 87 -25.24 7.76 -8.65
N GLY A 88 -24.58 6.61 -8.53
CA GLY A 88 -24.90 5.38 -9.24
C GLY A 88 -23.62 4.60 -9.48
N GLY A 89 -23.61 3.31 -9.17
CA GLY A 89 -22.39 2.49 -9.22
C GLY A 89 -21.65 2.59 -10.55
N PHE A 90 -20.33 2.38 -10.50
CA PHE A 90 -19.46 2.28 -11.66
C PHE A 90 -19.97 1.19 -12.60
N TYR A 91 -20.50 1.58 -13.75
CA TYR A 91 -20.74 0.68 -14.86
C TYR A 91 -19.99 1.21 -16.08
N CYS A 92 -18.97 0.45 -16.48
CA CYS A 92 -18.35 0.38 -17.81
C CYS A 92 -17.62 1.61 -18.41
N ASP A 93 -18.10 2.86 -18.30
CA ASP A 93 -17.64 3.95 -19.20
C ASP A 93 -16.20 4.46 -18.94
N THR A 94 -15.61 4.19 -17.77
CA THR A 94 -14.25 4.64 -17.44
C THR A 94 -13.14 3.70 -17.91
N HIS A 95 -13.50 2.58 -18.54
CA HIS A 95 -12.57 1.55 -18.99
C HIS A 95 -11.77 2.01 -20.23
N ASP A 96 -12.40 2.76 -21.12
CA ASP A 96 -11.80 3.22 -22.36
C ASP A 96 -10.67 4.23 -22.12
N ALA A 97 -10.83 5.13 -21.15
CA ALA A 97 -9.82 6.14 -20.82
C ALA A 97 -8.48 5.49 -20.41
N PHE A 98 -8.53 4.46 -19.54
CA PHE A 98 -7.32 3.74 -19.15
C PHE A 98 -6.69 2.96 -20.30
N LEU A 99 -7.50 2.33 -21.15
CA LEU A 99 -7.00 1.63 -22.32
C LEU A 99 -6.34 2.60 -23.32
N GLN A 100 -6.96 3.75 -23.55
CA GLN A 100 -6.38 4.82 -24.37
C GLN A 100 -5.10 5.37 -23.75
N LEU A 101 -5.06 5.59 -22.44
CA LEU A 101 -3.85 6.02 -21.74
C LEU A 101 -2.73 4.98 -21.91
N ALA A 102 -3.03 3.69 -21.71
CA ALA A 102 -2.10 2.58 -21.88
C ALA A 102 -1.54 2.48 -23.29
N MET A 103 -2.38 2.70 -24.31
CA MET A 103 -2.01 2.51 -25.71
C MET A 103 -1.38 3.75 -26.35
N ALA A 104 -1.86 4.95 -26.02
CA ALA A 104 -1.51 6.18 -26.73
C ALA A 104 -0.54 7.10 -25.96
N VAL A 105 -0.53 7.04 -24.63
CA VAL A 105 0.18 8.03 -23.80
C VAL A 105 1.35 7.41 -23.04
N ILE A 106 1.12 6.37 -22.24
CA ILE A 106 2.17 5.74 -21.40
C ILE A 106 3.41 5.33 -22.21
N PRO A 107 3.29 4.71 -23.41
CA PRO A 107 4.45 4.32 -24.21
C PRO A 107 5.33 5.49 -24.65
N ARG A 108 4.81 6.73 -24.63
CA ARG A 108 5.55 7.93 -25.03
C ARG A 108 6.31 8.57 -23.89
N MET A 109 6.08 8.15 -22.63
CA MET A 109 6.72 8.73 -21.45
C MET A 109 8.17 8.24 -21.31
N ASN A 110 9.05 8.67 -22.20
CA ASN A 110 10.44 8.20 -22.32
C ASN A 110 11.29 8.43 -21.06
N ASN A 111 10.88 9.35 -20.20
CA ASN A 111 11.55 9.68 -18.93
C ASN A 111 10.80 9.17 -17.70
N LEU A 112 9.75 8.36 -17.87
CA LEU A 112 8.99 7.81 -16.75
C LEU A 112 9.88 6.90 -15.92
N ARG A 113 10.05 7.23 -14.65
CA ARG A 113 10.88 6.49 -13.68
C ARG A 113 10.04 5.80 -12.61
N SER A 114 8.85 6.33 -12.29
CA SER A 114 7.93 5.76 -11.31
C SER A 114 6.50 5.69 -11.84
N PHE A 115 5.88 4.52 -11.71
CA PHE A 115 4.48 4.30 -12.01
C PHE A 115 3.75 3.79 -10.77
N SER A 116 2.59 4.37 -10.47
CA SER A 116 1.70 3.94 -9.39
C SER A 116 0.27 3.81 -9.89
N LEU A 117 -0.35 2.66 -9.69
CA LEU A 117 -1.80 2.48 -9.78
C LEU A 117 -2.32 2.13 -8.38
N ALA A 118 -3.12 3.01 -7.79
CA ALA A 118 -3.52 2.91 -6.39
C ALA A 118 -5.01 3.19 -6.20
N ARG A 119 -5.61 2.60 -5.17
CA ARG A 119 -6.89 3.10 -4.65
C ARG A 119 -6.71 4.46 -4.02
N HIS A 120 -7.63 5.37 -4.29
CA HIS A 120 -7.64 6.64 -3.59
C HIS A 120 -8.00 6.43 -2.12
N HIS A 121 -7.21 6.98 -1.21
CA HIS A 121 -7.38 6.76 0.23
C HIS A 121 -8.72 7.31 0.79
N ARG A 122 -9.40 8.20 0.06
CA ARG A 122 -10.73 8.74 0.45
C ARG A 122 -11.89 7.90 -0.09
N ASP A 123 -11.63 6.94 -0.98
CA ASP A 123 -12.68 6.15 -1.62
C ASP A 123 -12.42 4.64 -1.53
N PRO A 124 -13.16 3.92 -0.67
CA PRO A 124 -12.96 2.49 -0.48
C PRO A 124 -13.65 1.59 -1.52
N PHE A 125 -14.50 2.12 -2.42
CA PHE A 125 -15.41 1.30 -3.23
C PHE A 125 -15.22 1.47 -4.74
N CYS A 126 -13.97 1.42 -5.18
CA CYS A 126 -13.61 1.50 -6.60
C CYS A 126 -12.98 0.20 -7.06
N PHE A 127 -13.21 -0.15 -8.32
CA PHE A 127 -12.72 -1.37 -8.90
C PHE A 127 -12.19 -1.12 -10.30
N ILE A 128 -11.26 -1.97 -10.75
CA ILE A 128 -10.68 -1.93 -12.07
C ILE A 128 -10.62 -3.34 -12.64
N GLN A 129 -10.89 -3.48 -13.93
CA GLN A 129 -10.84 -4.77 -14.60
C GLN A 129 -9.39 -5.23 -14.82
N VAL A 130 -9.12 -6.51 -14.58
CA VAL A 130 -7.83 -7.16 -14.80
C VAL A 130 -7.25 -6.93 -16.21
N PRO A 131 -8.03 -7.04 -17.31
CA PRO A 131 -7.53 -6.70 -18.65
C PRO A 131 -6.96 -5.29 -18.81
N ILE A 132 -7.50 -4.31 -18.10
CA ILE A 132 -6.97 -2.94 -18.13
C ILE A 132 -5.62 -2.87 -17.44
N ILE A 133 -5.51 -3.47 -16.24
CA ILE A 133 -4.24 -3.52 -15.52
C ILE A 133 -3.20 -4.21 -16.40
N SER A 134 -3.54 -5.35 -17.02
CA SER A 134 -2.68 -6.07 -17.95
C SER A 134 -2.22 -5.18 -19.12
N ALA A 135 -3.14 -4.45 -19.76
CA ALA A 135 -2.84 -3.53 -20.86
C ALA A 135 -1.88 -2.41 -20.42
N ILE A 136 -2.06 -1.85 -19.23
CA ILE A 136 -1.17 -0.84 -18.66
C ILE A 136 0.21 -1.43 -18.41
N LEU A 137 0.31 -2.54 -17.68
CA LEU A 137 1.57 -3.17 -17.29
C LEU A 137 2.45 -3.51 -18.51
N ARG A 138 1.84 -4.06 -19.58
CA ARG A 138 2.54 -4.40 -20.82
C ARG A 138 3.05 -3.19 -21.60
N ARG A 139 2.61 -1.97 -21.25
CA ARG A 139 2.96 -0.73 -21.94
C ARG A 139 3.87 0.18 -21.13
N ILE A 140 4.21 -0.19 -19.88
CA ILE A 140 5.14 0.58 -19.05
C ILE A 140 6.51 0.68 -19.76
N PRO A 141 7.01 1.88 -20.08
CA PRO A 141 8.27 2.07 -20.81
C PRO A 141 9.47 1.58 -20.01
N SER A 142 10.54 1.14 -20.69
CA SER A 142 11.75 0.56 -20.09
C SER A 142 12.47 1.48 -19.09
N SER A 143 12.30 2.80 -19.24
CA SER A 143 12.82 3.82 -18.32
C SER A 143 12.25 3.73 -16.91
N CYS A 144 11.08 3.09 -16.74
CA CYS A 144 10.40 2.98 -15.45
C CYS A 144 11.08 1.92 -14.59
N THR A 145 11.63 2.33 -13.46
CA THR A 145 12.33 1.46 -12.50
C THR A 145 11.62 1.35 -11.16
N SER A 146 10.52 2.07 -10.96
CA SER A 146 9.70 1.99 -9.74
C SER A 146 8.25 1.68 -10.09
N LEU A 147 7.67 0.69 -9.43
CA LEU A 147 6.31 0.20 -9.70
C LEU A 147 5.53 0.00 -8.40
N GLU A 148 4.38 0.66 -8.30
CA GLU A 148 3.37 0.39 -7.27
C GLU A 148 2.05 -0.07 -7.91
N LEU A 149 1.56 -1.20 -7.45
CA LEU A 149 0.17 -1.62 -7.59
C LEU A 149 -0.44 -1.68 -6.19
N ALA A 150 -1.22 -0.67 -5.80
CA ALA A 150 -1.89 -0.58 -4.49
C ALA A 150 -3.41 -0.77 -4.62
N LEU A 151 -3.80 -1.95 -5.12
CA LEU A 151 -5.18 -2.30 -5.49
C LEU A 151 -5.95 -2.93 -4.33
N GLY A 152 -5.24 -3.65 -3.44
CA GLY A 152 -5.82 -4.45 -2.37
C GLY A 152 -6.68 -5.58 -2.91
N THR A 153 -7.96 -5.28 -3.13
CA THR A 153 -8.93 -6.23 -3.72
C THR A 153 -9.81 -5.63 -4.81
N SER A 154 -9.47 -4.43 -5.28
CA SER A 154 -10.20 -3.71 -6.33
C SER A 154 -10.13 -4.35 -7.71
N ASP A 155 -9.21 -5.27 -7.90
CA ASP A 155 -9.00 -6.07 -9.12
C ASP A 155 -9.90 -7.33 -9.17
N ASN A 156 -10.72 -7.59 -8.15
CA ASN A 156 -11.58 -8.78 -8.08
C ASN A 156 -12.94 -8.63 -8.79
N ILE A 157 -13.10 -7.67 -9.72
CA ILE A 157 -14.31 -7.61 -10.54
C ILE A 157 -14.13 -8.48 -11.78
N ASN A 158 -14.83 -9.62 -11.74
CA ASN A 158 -15.11 -10.46 -12.88
C ASN A 158 -16.35 -9.95 -13.60
N HIS A 159 -16.17 -9.14 -14.64
CA HIS A 159 -17.15 -9.20 -15.73
C HIS A 159 -16.73 -10.34 -16.64
N ASP A 160 -17.69 -11.22 -16.96
CA ASP A 160 -17.53 -12.33 -17.91
C ASP A 160 -17.25 -11.78 -19.32
N MET A 161 -16.04 -11.29 -19.52
CA MET A 161 -15.49 -11.09 -20.86
C MET A 161 -15.15 -12.48 -21.38
N TYR A 162 -15.86 -12.92 -22.42
CA TYR A 162 -15.61 -14.18 -23.11
C TYR A 162 -14.13 -14.26 -23.56
N GLY A 163 -13.29 -15.01 -22.85
CA GLY A 163 -11.88 -15.22 -23.19
C GLY A 163 -11.00 -15.69 -22.01
N PRO A 164 -9.77 -16.15 -22.29
CA PRO A 164 -8.80 -16.48 -21.25
C PRO A 164 -8.41 -15.21 -20.48
N LYS A 165 -8.46 -15.28 -19.15
CA LYS A 165 -8.20 -14.12 -18.29
C LYS A 165 -6.70 -13.86 -18.21
N PRO A 166 -6.24 -12.59 -18.31
CA PRO A 166 -4.83 -12.28 -18.08
C PRO A 166 -4.43 -12.63 -16.65
N HIS A 167 -3.31 -13.34 -16.51
CA HIS A 167 -2.72 -13.59 -15.21
C HIS A 167 -1.74 -12.46 -14.85
N LEU A 168 -2.15 -11.53 -13.98
CA LEU A 168 -1.35 -10.34 -13.64
C LEU A 168 0.05 -10.66 -13.08
N CYS A 169 0.22 -11.78 -12.38
CA CYS A 169 1.55 -12.21 -11.92
C CYS A 169 2.50 -12.48 -13.10
N GLU A 170 2.00 -13.03 -14.20
CA GLU A 170 2.78 -13.26 -15.42
C GLU A 170 3.04 -11.98 -16.20
N ASP A 171 2.14 -10.99 -16.15
CA ASP A 171 2.38 -9.67 -16.75
C ASP A 171 3.41 -8.85 -15.94
N LEU A 172 3.45 -9.06 -14.62
CA LEU A 172 4.41 -8.40 -13.72
C LEU A 172 5.81 -9.01 -13.79
N ARG A 173 5.93 -10.34 -13.85
CA ARG A 173 7.22 -11.05 -13.81
C ARG A 173 8.26 -10.49 -14.80
N PRO A 174 7.95 -10.19 -16.08
CA PRO A 174 8.89 -9.61 -17.04
C PRO A 174 9.36 -8.19 -16.69
N LEU A 175 8.60 -7.46 -15.87
CA LEU A 175 8.97 -6.12 -15.44
C LEU A 175 10.01 -6.15 -14.32
N LEU A 176 9.97 -7.16 -13.45
CA LEU A 176 10.76 -7.19 -12.21
C LEU A 176 12.28 -7.05 -12.40
N PRO A 177 12.95 -7.66 -13.41
CA PRO A 177 14.41 -7.59 -13.53
C PRO A 177 14.98 -6.18 -13.66
N ARG A 178 14.21 -5.24 -14.21
CA ARG A 178 14.63 -3.83 -14.38
C ARG A 178 14.20 -2.91 -13.23
N MET A 179 13.44 -3.41 -12.25
CA MET A 179 12.90 -2.57 -11.18
C MET A 179 13.89 -2.42 -10.02
N GLN A 180 13.90 -1.23 -9.44
CA GLN A 180 14.61 -0.86 -8.22
C GLN A 180 13.69 -0.84 -7.01
N HIS A 181 12.46 -0.35 -7.18
CA HIS A 181 11.47 -0.28 -6.11
C HIS A 181 10.15 -0.90 -6.59
N VAL A 182 9.71 -1.98 -5.94
CA VAL A 182 8.43 -2.64 -6.26
C VAL A 182 7.50 -2.78 -5.03
N HIS A 183 6.21 -2.44 -5.18
CA HIS A 183 5.14 -2.75 -4.23
C HIS A 183 3.94 -3.35 -4.95
N ILE A 184 3.54 -4.56 -4.56
CA ILE A 184 2.49 -5.32 -5.24
C ILE A 184 1.42 -5.75 -4.24
N ASP A 185 0.38 -4.95 -4.12
CA ASP A 185 -0.83 -5.18 -3.33
C ASP A 185 -2.03 -5.43 -4.27
N MET A 186 -2.24 -6.70 -4.63
CA MET A 186 -3.35 -7.16 -5.48
C MET A 186 -4.21 -8.21 -4.76
N SER A 187 -5.41 -8.51 -5.30
CA SER A 187 -6.34 -9.49 -4.74
C SER A 187 -5.82 -10.92 -4.84
N CYS A 188 -5.15 -11.22 -5.96
CA CYS A 188 -4.69 -12.53 -6.36
C CYS A 188 -3.16 -12.52 -6.49
N LEU A 189 -2.49 -13.43 -5.79
CA LEU A 189 -1.03 -13.58 -5.84
C LEU A 189 -0.66 -15.06 -5.90
N CYS A 190 0.41 -15.36 -6.64
CA CYS A 190 1.04 -16.66 -6.64
C CYS A 190 2.54 -16.56 -6.92
N ASP A 191 3.24 -17.67 -6.73
CA ASP A 191 4.68 -17.80 -6.94
C ASP A 191 5.15 -17.48 -8.37
N THR A 192 4.27 -17.59 -9.38
CA THR A 192 4.58 -17.26 -10.77
C THR A 192 4.98 -15.81 -10.99
N LEU A 193 4.68 -14.94 -10.02
CA LEU A 193 5.18 -13.57 -9.99
C LEU A 193 6.71 -13.53 -10.02
N PHE A 194 7.36 -14.53 -9.42
CA PHE A 194 8.80 -14.57 -9.16
C PHE A 194 9.55 -15.66 -9.92
N GLY A 195 8.87 -16.40 -10.80
CA GLY A 195 9.50 -17.47 -11.58
C GLY A 195 8.50 -18.21 -12.46
N THR A 196 8.99 -19.23 -13.15
CA THR A 196 8.20 -20.03 -14.09
C THR A 196 8.26 -21.50 -13.70
N TRP A 197 7.11 -22.16 -13.67
CA TRP A 197 7.04 -23.62 -13.60
C TRP A 197 7.12 -24.19 -15.01
N TYR A 198 8.08 -25.08 -15.25
CA TYR A 198 8.22 -25.79 -16.52
C TYR A 198 7.61 -27.20 -16.42
N SER A 199 7.54 -27.91 -17.55
CA SER A 199 6.97 -29.26 -17.64
C SER A 199 7.72 -30.31 -16.82
N ASP A 200 8.93 -30.00 -16.37
CA ASP A 200 9.73 -30.83 -15.46
C ASP A 200 9.25 -30.75 -14.00
N GLY A 201 8.29 -29.86 -13.70
CA GLY A 201 7.83 -29.61 -12.35
C GLY A 201 8.81 -28.79 -11.51
N CYS A 202 9.82 -28.16 -12.12
CA CYS A 202 10.78 -27.31 -11.43
C CYS A 202 10.40 -25.82 -11.56
N PHE A 203 10.40 -25.13 -10.44
CA PHE A 203 10.28 -23.68 -10.41
C PHE A 203 11.62 -23.02 -10.72
N HIS A 204 11.62 -22.20 -11.76
CA HIS A 204 12.77 -21.44 -12.21
C HIS A 204 12.59 -19.96 -11.84
N PRO A 205 13.27 -19.47 -10.80
CA PRO A 205 13.14 -18.08 -10.34
C PRO A 205 13.66 -17.08 -11.38
N VAL A 206 13.11 -15.86 -11.35
CA VAL A 206 13.64 -14.72 -12.12
C VAL A 206 14.65 -13.93 -11.30
N ALA A 207 15.79 -13.57 -11.90
CA ALA A 207 16.78 -12.73 -11.25
C ALA A 207 16.29 -11.28 -11.08
N LEU A 208 16.66 -10.66 -9.97
CA LEU A 208 16.33 -9.27 -9.64
C LEU A 208 17.62 -8.43 -9.49
N PRO A 209 18.35 -8.14 -10.58
CA PRO A 209 19.68 -7.52 -10.50
C PRO A 209 19.67 -6.08 -10.00
N ASN A 210 18.56 -5.37 -10.18
CA ASN A 210 18.45 -3.94 -9.85
C ASN A 210 17.68 -3.67 -8.55
N ILE A 211 17.14 -4.71 -7.89
CA ILE A 211 16.18 -4.50 -6.80
C ILE A 211 16.86 -3.88 -5.58
N GLN A 212 16.32 -2.75 -5.14
CA GLN A 212 16.70 -2.11 -3.88
C GLN A 212 15.63 -2.35 -2.81
N ARG A 213 14.35 -2.34 -3.20
CA ARG A 213 13.23 -2.65 -2.31
C ARG A 213 12.11 -3.36 -3.04
N LEU A 214 11.64 -4.48 -2.49
CA LEU A 214 10.46 -5.21 -2.93
C LEU A 214 9.55 -5.46 -1.74
N HIS A 215 8.29 -5.05 -1.84
CA HIS A 215 7.28 -5.32 -0.82
C HIS A 215 6.04 -6.01 -1.41
N VAL A 216 5.67 -7.16 -0.85
CA VAL A 216 4.46 -7.89 -1.23
C VAL A 216 3.57 -8.13 -0.01
N PRO A 217 2.49 -7.35 0.16
CA PRO A 217 1.49 -7.68 1.16
C PRO A 217 0.64 -8.86 0.69
N CYS A 218 0.61 -9.93 1.48
CA CYS A 218 -0.30 -11.06 1.38
C CYS A 218 -1.51 -10.92 2.33
N VAL A 219 -1.69 -9.74 2.92
CA VAL A 219 -2.80 -9.37 3.82
C VAL A 219 -3.45 -8.06 3.35
N GLY A 220 -4.69 -7.80 3.72
CA GLY A 220 -5.38 -6.55 3.42
C GLY A 220 -6.71 -6.40 4.17
N MET A 221 -7.50 -5.40 3.76
CA MET A 221 -8.88 -5.20 4.28
C MET A 221 -9.81 -6.38 3.96
N GLN A 222 -9.46 -7.17 2.95
CA GLN A 222 -10.18 -8.34 2.47
C GLN A 222 -9.19 -9.49 2.29
N HIS A 223 -9.69 -10.73 2.28
CA HIS A 223 -8.85 -11.91 2.10
C HIS A 223 -8.24 -11.93 0.70
N LYS A 224 -6.93 -12.06 0.63
CA LYS A 224 -6.23 -12.34 -0.62
C LYS A 224 -6.35 -13.81 -0.96
N THR A 225 -6.46 -14.11 -2.24
CA THR A 225 -6.69 -15.47 -2.72
C THR A 225 -5.50 -15.96 -3.54
N PRO A 226 -5.21 -17.27 -3.50
CA PRO A 226 -4.33 -17.88 -4.50
C PRO A 226 -4.91 -17.68 -5.90
N CYS A 227 -4.06 -17.74 -6.92
CA CYS A 227 -4.54 -17.66 -8.30
C CYS A 227 -5.06 -19.01 -8.81
N PRO A 228 -6.30 -19.07 -9.31
CA PRO A 228 -7.05 -20.33 -9.47
C PRO A 228 -6.51 -21.23 -10.60
N GLU A 229 -5.72 -20.69 -11.52
CA GLU A 229 -5.37 -21.36 -12.79
C GLU A 229 -4.12 -22.26 -12.70
N ARG A 230 -3.44 -22.40 -11.55
CA ARG A 230 -2.24 -23.27 -11.45
C ARG A 230 -2.18 -24.16 -10.21
N HIS A 231 -2.12 -25.47 -10.47
CA HIS A 231 -2.25 -26.61 -9.57
C HIS A 231 -1.05 -26.93 -8.65
N GLN A 232 -0.10 -26.01 -8.41
CA GLN A 232 1.11 -26.34 -7.62
C GLN A 232 1.36 -25.42 -6.42
N GLN A 233 0.34 -24.70 -5.95
CA GLN A 233 0.40 -24.09 -4.63
C GLN A 233 0.07 -25.14 -3.56
N ASP A 234 1.04 -26.02 -3.30
CA ASP A 234 0.97 -27.05 -2.25
C ASP A 234 1.17 -26.46 -0.84
N GLU A 235 1.31 -25.13 -0.75
CA GLU A 235 1.49 -24.40 0.49
C GLU A 235 0.15 -23.82 0.95
N GLY A 236 -0.29 -24.20 2.15
CA GLY A 236 -1.59 -23.84 2.71
C GLY A 236 -1.89 -22.34 2.90
N SER A 237 -0.99 -21.43 2.50
CA SER A 237 -1.24 -19.99 2.47
C SER A 237 -0.49 -19.28 1.33
N VAL A 238 -1.09 -18.21 0.78
CA VAL A 238 -0.46 -17.33 -0.23
C VAL A 238 0.84 -16.73 0.29
N TRP A 239 0.89 -16.40 1.59
CA TRP A 239 2.06 -15.77 2.21
C TRP A 239 3.28 -16.70 2.17
N LYS A 240 3.12 -17.98 2.54
CA LYS A 240 4.21 -18.96 2.43
C LYS A 240 4.67 -19.13 0.98
N SER A 241 3.72 -19.27 0.05
CA SER A 241 4.03 -19.50 -1.37
C SER A 241 4.91 -18.39 -1.95
N ILE A 242 4.61 -17.14 -1.59
CA ILE A 242 5.41 -15.97 -1.99
C ILE A 242 6.78 -15.96 -1.29
N VAL A 243 6.85 -16.28 0.01
CA VAL A 243 8.12 -16.35 0.75
C VAL A 243 9.04 -17.41 0.15
N THR A 244 8.55 -18.63 -0.09
CA THR A 244 9.33 -19.73 -0.68
C THR A 244 9.85 -19.38 -2.08
N ALA A 245 9.00 -18.75 -2.91
CA ALA A 245 9.42 -18.31 -4.24
C ALA A 245 10.54 -17.26 -4.16
N LEU A 246 10.43 -16.29 -3.25
CA LEU A 246 11.43 -15.25 -3.05
C LEU A 246 12.73 -15.78 -2.43
N GLN A 247 12.66 -16.79 -1.56
CA GLN A 247 13.86 -17.48 -1.09
C GLN A 247 14.67 -18.06 -2.25
N ARG A 248 14.01 -18.66 -3.25
CA ARG A 248 14.71 -19.15 -4.46
C ARG A 248 15.30 -18.01 -5.31
N VAL A 249 14.63 -16.86 -5.36
CA VAL A 249 15.10 -15.67 -6.09
C VAL A 249 16.37 -15.08 -5.48
N VAL A 250 16.47 -14.97 -4.16
CA VAL A 250 17.64 -14.35 -3.49
C VAL A 250 18.91 -15.22 -3.55
N GLU A 251 18.74 -16.53 -3.78
CA GLU A 251 19.84 -17.46 -4.01
C GLU A 251 20.44 -17.35 -5.42
N LEU A 252 19.75 -16.70 -6.36
CA LEU A 252 20.33 -16.46 -7.69
C LEU A 252 21.55 -15.54 -7.60
N PRO A 253 22.64 -15.83 -8.32
CA PRO A 253 23.85 -15.00 -8.29
C PRO A 253 23.60 -13.59 -8.83
N ASP A 254 22.71 -13.47 -9.81
CA ASP A 254 22.35 -12.21 -10.49
C ASP A 254 21.31 -11.38 -9.74
N THR A 255 20.81 -11.84 -8.58
CA THR A 255 19.93 -11.04 -7.72
C THR A 255 20.76 -10.13 -6.81
N ALA A 256 20.35 -8.86 -6.69
CA ALA A 256 21.04 -7.89 -5.85
C ALA A 256 21.11 -8.37 -4.38
N ALA A 257 22.33 -8.51 -3.85
CA ALA A 257 22.56 -9.05 -2.51
C ALA A 257 22.01 -8.17 -1.38
N ASP A 258 22.02 -6.85 -1.58
CA ASP A 258 21.62 -5.85 -0.57
C ASP A 258 20.15 -5.40 -0.70
N GLY A 259 19.36 -6.06 -1.54
CA GLY A 259 17.94 -5.74 -1.73
C GLY A 259 17.10 -5.94 -0.47
N ASP A 260 16.26 -4.96 -0.14
CA ASP A 260 15.28 -5.00 0.95
C ASP A 260 13.99 -5.70 0.47
N ILE A 261 13.94 -7.03 0.59
CA ILE A 261 12.81 -7.86 0.14
C ILE A 261 11.95 -8.26 1.33
N THR A 262 10.68 -7.88 1.29
CA THR A 262 9.74 -8.12 2.38
C THR A 262 8.37 -8.62 1.93
N VAL A 263 7.78 -9.50 2.74
CA VAL A 263 6.43 -10.05 2.53
C VAL A 263 5.61 -9.85 3.80
N LEU A 264 4.45 -9.19 3.71
CA LEU A 264 3.58 -8.96 4.85
C LEU A 264 2.44 -9.98 4.90
N GLY A 265 2.35 -10.75 5.96
CA GLY A 265 1.25 -11.68 6.24
C GLY A 265 0.48 -11.27 7.50
N SER A 266 -0.51 -12.08 7.84
CA SER A 266 -1.18 -11.97 9.13
C SER A 266 -1.66 -13.32 9.61
N VAL A 267 -1.61 -13.50 10.92
CA VAL A 267 -2.16 -14.68 11.59
C VAL A 267 -3.07 -14.23 12.74
N THR A 268 -4.20 -14.91 12.87
CA THR A 268 -5.11 -14.73 14.01
C THR A 268 -4.97 -15.92 14.95
N PRO A 269 -5.16 -15.74 16.27
CA PRO A 269 -5.13 -16.86 17.21
C PRO A 269 -6.15 -17.95 16.83
N LEU A 270 -5.73 -19.23 16.89
CA LEU A 270 -6.56 -20.39 16.52
C LEU A 270 -7.86 -20.50 17.33
N SER A 271 -7.89 -20.00 18.57
CA SER A 271 -9.12 -19.99 19.37
C SER A 271 -10.06 -18.88 18.91
N SER A 272 -11.26 -19.22 18.47
CA SER A 272 -12.33 -18.29 18.04
C SER A 272 -12.58 -17.14 19.02
N TYR A 273 -12.44 -17.39 20.32
CA TYR A 273 -12.61 -16.40 21.39
C TYR A 273 -11.53 -15.31 21.42
N LYS A 274 -10.32 -15.57 20.91
CA LYS A 274 -9.21 -14.61 20.87
C LYS A 274 -9.13 -13.83 19.55
N ARG A 275 -9.90 -14.21 18.53
CA ARG A 275 -9.93 -13.53 17.21
C ARG A 275 -10.28 -12.04 17.31
N ASN A 276 -10.99 -11.66 18.38
CA ASN A 276 -11.41 -10.27 18.62
C ASN A 276 -10.39 -9.45 19.42
N ILE A 277 -9.34 -10.06 19.99
CA ILE A 277 -8.44 -9.39 20.93
C ILE A 277 -7.27 -8.76 20.17
N TYR A 278 -6.57 -9.55 19.37
CA TYR A 278 -5.45 -9.08 18.57
C TYR A 278 -5.22 -9.96 17.33
N THR A 279 -4.58 -9.38 16.32
CA THR A 279 -4.05 -10.05 15.14
C THR A 279 -2.55 -9.80 15.12
N THR A 280 -1.75 -10.78 14.70
CA THR A 280 -0.31 -10.58 14.51
C THR A 280 -0.05 -10.35 13.03
N LEU A 281 0.53 -9.21 12.68
CA LEU A 281 1.10 -8.99 11.36
C LEU A 281 2.51 -9.59 11.31
N LEU A 282 2.83 -10.27 10.22
CA LEU A 282 4.10 -10.96 10.03
C LEU A 282 4.85 -10.30 8.88
N ARG A 283 5.84 -9.47 9.18
CA ARG A 283 6.71 -8.90 8.15
C ARG A 283 7.95 -9.77 8.01
N CYS A 284 7.92 -10.65 7.01
CA CYS A 284 9.05 -11.49 6.63
C CYS A 284 10.07 -10.65 5.86
N HIS A 285 11.34 -10.74 6.24
CA HIS A 285 12.51 -10.21 5.56
C HIS A 285 13.26 -11.38 4.94
N ILE A 286 13.54 -11.30 3.65
CA ILE A 286 14.15 -12.38 2.88
C ILE A 286 15.48 -11.89 2.34
N LYS A 287 16.57 -12.55 2.74
CA LYS A 287 17.92 -12.30 2.26
C LYS A 287 18.58 -13.64 1.90
N ARG A 288 19.66 -13.58 1.12
CA ARG A 288 20.44 -14.77 0.77
C ARG A 288 20.89 -15.49 2.03
N GLY A 289 20.57 -16.78 2.14
CA GLY A 289 20.90 -17.64 3.28
C GLY A 289 20.22 -17.29 4.62
N ARG A 290 19.36 -16.26 4.69
CA ARG A 290 18.70 -15.87 5.96
C ARG A 290 17.32 -15.27 5.74
N THR A 291 16.35 -15.81 6.47
CA THR A 291 14.98 -15.29 6.52
C THR A 291 14.64 -14.97 7.97
N THR A 292 14.18 -13.75 8.25
CA THR A 292 13.68 -13.38 9.58
C THR A 292 12.28 -12.80 9.47
N THR A 293 11.48 -12.90 10.54
CA THR A 293 10.12 -12.37 10.56
C THR A 293 9.91 -11.50 11.79
N TRP A 294 9.51 -10.26 11.56
CA TRP A 294 8.96 -9.41 12.61
C TRP A 294 7.50 -9.74 12.83
N ALA A 295 7.18 -10.24 14.02
CA ALA A 295 5.82 -10.44 14.49
C ALA A 295 5.36 -9.18 15.22
N ILE A 296 4.28 -8.56 14.73
CA ILE A 296 3.83 -7.22 15.13
C ILE A 296 2.40 -7.34 15.66
N PRO A 297 2.15 -7.06 16.96
CA PRO A 297 0.82 -7.16 17.51
C PRO A 297 -0.05 -5.98 17.07
N THR A 298 -1.28 -6.28 16.65
CA THR A 298 -2.31 -5.30 16.31
C THR A 298 -3.60 -5.61 17.02
N THR A 299 -4.35 -4.60 17.45
CA THR A 299 -5.67 -4.78 18.08
C THR A 299 -6.67 -3.81 17.47
N LYS A 300 -7.84 -4.32 17.12
CA LYS A 300 -8.93 -3.51 16.60
C LYS A 300 -9.57 -2.77 17.76
N TYR A 301 -9.82 -1.48 17.56
CA TYR A 301 -10.48 -0.64 18.53
C TYR A 301 -11.63 0.09 17.86
N VAL A 302 -12.81 -0.03 18.43
CA VAL A 302 -14.01 0.61 17.88
C VAL A 302 -14.48 1.66 18.87
N ILE A 303 -14.66 2.87 18.37
CA ILE A 303 -15.29 3.98 19.11
C ILE A 303 -16.67 4.16 18.53
N GLU A 304 -17.65 4.24 19.40
CA GLU A 304 -19.05 4.41 19.05
C GLU A 304 -19.57 5.66 19.74
N GLY A 305 -20.42 6.40 19.06
CA GLY A 305 -21.02 7.60 19.62
C GLY A 305 -22.30 7.97 18.90
N THR A 306 -23.06 8.86 19.51
CA THR A 306 -24.27 9.42 18.93
C THR A 306 -24.09 10.93 18.82
N ALA A 307 -24.25 11.46 17.61
CA ALA A 307 -24.25 12.90 17.37
C ALA A 307 -25.46 13.24 16.50
N GLN A 308 -26.29 14.18 16.94
CA GLN A 308 -27.51 14.60 16.22
C GLN A 308 -28.41 13.40 15.85
N ASP A 309 -28.69 12.52 16.81
CA ASP A 309 -29.47 11.27 16.65
C ASP A 309 -28.93 10.29 15.59
N ARG A 310 -27.71 10.53 15.09
CA ARG A 310 -27.00 9.59 14.21
C ARG A 310 -25.94 8.85 14.99
N TYR A 311 -26.12 7.53 15.04
CA TYR A 311 -25.08 6.62 15.48
C TYR A 311 -23.91 6.67 14.49
N TRP A 312 -22.70 6.83 15.01
CA TRP A 312 -21.47 6.73 14.24
C TRP A 312 -20.52 5.74 14.91
N LYS A 313 -19.68 5.12 14.07
CA LYS A 313 -18.71 4.10 14.47
C LYS A 313 -17.39 4.37 13.78
N LEU A 314 -16.34 4.55 14.56
CA LEU A 314 -14.97 4.71 14.08
C LEU A 314 -14.17 3.44 14.38
N SER A 315 -13.69 2.77 13.33
CA SER A 315 -12.88 1.56 13.46
C SER A 315 -11.40 1.90 13.30
N LEU A 316 -10.67 1.85 14.40
CA LEU A 316 -9.24 2.07 14.49
C LEU A 316 -8.50 0.76 14.73
N VAL A 317 -7.18 0.81 14.51
CA VAL A 317 -6.26 -0.27 14.82
C VAL A 317 -5.09 0.33 15.60
N TYR A 318 -4.84 -0.27 16.76
CA TYR A 318 -3.64 -0.03 17.55
C TYR A 318 -2.56 -1.01 17.14
N MET A 319 -1.32 -0.54 17.03
CA MET A 319 -0.15 -1.34 16.67
C MET A 319 1.07 -0.93 17.48
N ARG A 320 1.92 -1.90 17.82
CA ARG A 320 3.26 -1.64 18.35
C ARG A 320 4.32 -1.99 17.34
N LEU A 321 5.21 -1.04 17.07
CA LEU A 321 6.30 -1.21 16.12
C LEU A 321 7.50 -0.39 16.61
N ASN A 322 8.67 -1.02 16.73
CA ASN A 322 9.93 -0.36 17.05
C ASN A 322 9.90 0.53 18.31
N ASN A 323 9.41 -0.01 19.44
CA ASN A 323 9.23 0.70 20.72
C ASN A 323 8.20 1.83 20.72
N GLU A 324 7.59 2.13 19.57
CA GLU A 324 6.49 3.09 19.45
C GLU A 324 5.15 2.38 19.30
N ALA A 325 4.09 3.11 19.62
CA ALA A 325 2.73 2.65 19.43
C ALA A 325 1.97 3.63 18.55
N TYR A 326 1.16 3.10 17.65
CA TYR A 326 0.39 3.85 16.68
C TYR A 326 -1.09 3.53 16.78
N MET A 327 -1.92 4.52 16.50
CA MET A 327 -3.36 4.39 16.32
C MET A 327 -3.73 4.94 14.94
N THR A 328 -4.43 4.14 14.13
CA THR A 328 -4.80 4.55 12.78
C THR A 328 -6.04 3.84 12.24
N ASP A 329 -6.59 4.35 11.13
CA ASP A 329 -7.62 3.66 10.37
C ASP A 329 -7.07 2.33 9.79
N ASN A 330 -7.92 1.32 9.67
CA ASN A 330 -7.52 -0.03 9.20
C ASN A 330 -6.86 -0.06 7.80
N LYS A 331 -7.00 1.00 6.99
CA LYS A 331 -6.35 1.09 5.67
C LYS A 331 -4.85 1.41 5.73
N TRP A 332 -4.38 2.04 6.80
CA TRP A 332 -2.99 2.49 6.94
C TRP A 332 -2.13 1.55 7.76
N ILE A 333 -2.74 0.59 8.45
CA ILE A 333 -2.03 -0.38 9.27
C ILE A 333 -1.02 -1.20 8.46
N TYR A 334 -1.39 -1.66 7.27
CA TYR A 334 -0.52 -2.50 6.43
C TYR A 334 0.66 -1.70 5.85
N PRO A 335 0.46 -0.51 5.24
CA PRO A 335 1.59 0.35 4.85
C PRO A 335 2.51 0.71 6.01
N LEU A 336 1.97 0.93 7.21
CA LEU A 336 2.76 1.26 8.40
C LEU A 336 3.59 0.04 8.86
N ALA A 337 2.98 -1.13 8.97
CA ALA A 337 3.66 -2.38 9.31
C ALA A 337 4.75 -2.75 8.29
N ALA A 338 4.52 -2.44 7.01
CA ALA A 338 5.48 -2.60 5.93
C ALA A 338 6.71 -1.67 6.01
N GLY A 339 6.72 -0.68 6.92
CA GLY A 339 7.78 0.33 6.97
C GLY A 339 7.64 1.42 5.90
N ARG A 340 6.43 1.61 5.36
CA ARG A 340 6.06 2.65 4.38
C ARG A 340 6.94 2.62 3.13
N PRO A 341 6.87 1.55 2.34
CA PRO A 341 7.69 1.43 1.14
C PRO A 341 7.35 2.53 0.11
N TRP A 342 6.10 3.00 0.08
CA TRP A 342 5.60 4.13 -0.71
C TRP A 342 5.01 5.23 0.17
N ARG A 343 5.11 6.47 -0.32
CA ARG A 343 4.56 7.67 0.32
C ARG A 343 3.83 8.56 -0.68
N ILE A 344 3.01 9.45 -0.15
CA ILE A 344 2.19 10.40 -0.91
C ILE A 344 2.84 11.78 -0.75
N LEU A 345 3.07 12.48 -1.85
CA LEU A 345 3.47 13.88 -1.86
C LEU A 345 2.26 14.79 -1.63
N ASN A 346 2.48 16.03 -1.17
CA ASN A 346 1.40 17.03 -1.10
C ASN A 346 0.78 17.38 -2.48
N THR A 347 1.37 16.89 -3.59
CA THR A 347 0.81 16.93 -4.96
C THR A 347 -0.09 15.71 -5.27
N ASP A 348 -0.36 14.85 -4.29
CA ASP A 348 -1.01 13.54 -4.40
C ASP A 348 -0.23 12.48 -5.18
N ALA A 349 0.94 12.80 -5.74
CA ALA A 349 1.79 11.82 -6.40
C ALA A 349 2.28 10.75 -5.43
N ARG A 350 2.25 9.48 -5.85
CA ARG A 350 2.74 8.33 -5.07
C ARG A 350 4.09 7.88 -5.58
N LEU A 351 5.06 7.87 -4.69
CA LEU A 351 6.46 7.60 -5.02
C LEU A 351 7.10 6.69 -3.95
N PRO A 352 8.16 5.95 -4.31
CA PRO A 352 8.96 5.22 -3.33
C PRO A 352 9.44 6.15 -2.20
N ALA A 353 9.50 5.65 -0.98
CA ALA A 353 9.93 6.46 0.17
C ALA A 353 11.38 6.97 0.05
N SER A 354 12.23 6.28 -0.72
CA SER A 354 13.61 6.65 -1.05
C SER A 354 13.70 7.74 -2.13
N TRP A 355 12.58 8.15 -2.74
CA TRP A 355 12.60 9.07 -3.86
C TRP A 355 13.04 10.47 -3.46
N SER A 356 14.00 11.04 -4.19
CA SER A 356 14.42 12.42 -4.04
C SER A 356 13.40 13.37 -4.67
N SER A 357 12.45 13.85 -3.86
CA SER A 357 11.42 14.82 -4.28
C SER A 357 11.76 16.23 -3.79
N SER A 358 11.49 17.25 -4.63
CA SER A 358 11.46 18.66 -4.18
C SER A 358 10.20 18.98 -3.38
N ALA A 359 9.09 18.28 -3.67
CA ALA A 359 7.83 18.42 -2.97
C ALA A 359 7.83 17.70 -1.63
N GLU A 360 7.16 18.28 -0.65
CA GLU A 360 6.99 17.71 0.69
C GLU A 360 6.07 16.48 0.69
N TRP A 361 6.42 15.50 1.53
CA TRP A 361 5.56 14.36 1.84
C TRP A 361 4.34 14.78 2.64
N VAL A 362 3.20 14.13 2.41
CA VAL A 362 2.02 14.28 3.27
C VAL A 362 2.38 13.80 4.69
N PRO A 363 2.19 14.64 5.72
CA PRO A 363 2.40 14.25 7.11
C PRO A 363 1.40 13.17 7.56
N ASP A 364 1.82 12.35 8.51
CA ASP A 364 1.01 11.23 9.02
C ASP A 364 -0.32 11.66 9.63
N GLU A 365 -0.33 12.84 10.26
CA GLU A 365 -1.50 13.42 10.89
C GLU A 365 -2.61 13.68 9.87
N LYS A 366 -2.23 14.14 8.65
CA LYS A 366 -3.18 14.33 7.54
C LYS A 366 -3.74 13.00 7.04
N LEU A 367 -3.00 11.90 7.23
CA LEU A 367 -3.44 10.54 6.90
C LEU A 367 -4.19 9.87 8.06
N LYS A 368 -4.39 10.54 9.20
CA LYS A 368 -4.96 9.95 10.43
C LYS A 368 -4.12 8.79 10.97
N ILE A 369 -2.80 8.88 10.80
CA ILE A 369 -1.84 8.03 11.50
C ILE A 369 -1.33 8.87 12.67
N LYS A 370 -1.57 8.41 13.90
CA LYS A 370 -1.13 9.10 15.11
C LYS A 370 -0.31 8.16 15.97
N THR A 371 0.68 8.70 16.69
CA THR A 371 1.26 7.96 17.81
C THR A 371 0.19 7.79 18.90
N TRP A 372 0.38 6.78 19.75
CA TRP A 372 -0.52 6.54 20.87
C TRP A 372 -0.60 7.76 21.80
N ASP A 373 0.51 8.42 22.10
CA ASP A 373 0.55 9.58 23.00
C ASP A 373 -0.26 10.78 22.44
N MET A 374 -0.12 11.05 21.14
CA MET A 374 -0.93 12.06 20.44
C MET A 374 -2.41 11.70 20.42
N TRP A 375 -2.75 10.41 20.39
CA TRP A 375 -4.14 9.97 20.42
C TRP A 375 -4.73 10.02 21.84
N ALA A 376 -3.99 9.54 22.84
CA ALA A 376 -4.43 9.45 24.24
C ALA A 376 -4.66 10.84 24.86
N SER A 377 -3.84 11.83 24.50
CA SER A 377 -4.04 13.23 24.91
C SER A 377 -5.38 13.82 24.43
N GLY A 378 -5.97 13.28 23.35
CA GLY A 378 -7.27 13.68 22.84
C GLY A 378 -8.48 13.13 23.61
N LYS A 379 -8.27 12.27 24.62
CA LYS A 379 -9.31 11.65 25.50
C LYS A 379 -10.50 11.00 24.75
N ILE A 380 -10.26 10.31 23.64
CA ILE A 380 -11.34 9.69 22.86
C ILE A 380 -11.56 8.22 23.29
N GLY A 381 -12.35 8.00 24.35
CA GLY A 381 -12.72 6.66 24.83
C GLY A 381 -11.62 5.93 25.62
N ASP A 382 -11.95 4.75 26.14
CA ASP A 382 -11.10 4.02 27.10
C ASP A 382 -9.88 3.28 26.51
N GLY A 383 -9.66 3.40 25.19
CA GLY A 383 -8.58 2.68 24.50
C GLY A 383 -8.81 1.15 24.34
N PRO A 384 -7.90 0.47 23.63
CA PRO A 384 -7.98 -0.96 23.36
C PRO A 384 -7.81 -1.83 24.62
N MET A 385 -8.48 -2.99 24.64
CA MET A 385 -8.46 -3.94 25.77
C MET A 385 -7.05 -4.35 26.19
N LEU A 386 -6.12 -4.47 25.23
CA LEU A 386 -4.72 -4.77 25.53
C LEU A 386 -4.12 -3.77 26.53
N LEU A 387 -4.37 -2.47 26.36
CA LEU A 387 -3.83 -1.44 27.25
C LEU A 387 -4.49 -1.48 28.62
N LYS A 388 -5.79 -1.74 28.68
CA LYS A 388 -6.51 -1.95 29.95
C LYS A 388 -5.92 -3.11 30.75
N ASN A 389 -5.61 -4.22 30.08
CA ASN A 389 -4.99 -5.37 30.72
C ASN A 389 -3.58 -5.05 31.24
N GLU A 390 -2.80 -4.27 30.49
CA GLU A 390 -1.45 -3.87 30.89
C GLU A 390 -1.44 -2.89 32.05
N GLU A 391 -2.38 -1.95 32.07
CA GLU A 391 -2.59 -1.05 33.20
C GLU A 391 -2.95 -1.85 34.46
N LEU A 392 -3.86 -2.82 34.35
CA LEU A 392 -4.24 -3.69 35.46
C LEU A 392 -3.08 -4.57 35.96
N ALA A 393 -2.27 -5.09 35.03
CA ALA A 393 -1.12 -5.94 35.33
C ALA A 393 0.11 -5.15 35.81
N GLY A 394 0.16 -3.84 35.53
CA GLY A 394 1.34 -3.00 35.75
C GLY A 394 2.54 -3.35 34.87
N MET A 395 2.32 -4.06 33.74
CA MET A 395 3.40 -4.49 32.84
C MET A 395 2.92 -4.70 31.41
N ARG A 396 3.85 -4.66 30.45
CA ARG A 396 3.57 -5.03 29.05
C ARG A 396 3.27 -6.52 28.93
N LEU A 397 2.18 -6.85 28.23
CA LEU A 397 1.71 -8.23 28.07
C LEU A 397 2.05 -8.81 26.69
N ILE A 398 2.26 -7.97 25.68
CA ILE A 398 2.67 -8.38 24.32
C ILE A 398 3.53 -7.28 23.69
N ASP A 399 4.55 -7.65 22.93
CA ASP A 399 5.35 -6.68 22.18
C ASP A 399 5.70 -7.25 20.81
N ALA A 400 6.23 -6.41 19.92
CA ALA A 400 6.79 -6.87 18.67
C ALA A 400 8.08 -7.65 18.93
N GLU A 401 8.29 -8.77 18.21
CA GLU A 401 9.50 -9.57 18.32
C GLU A 401 9.99 -10.02 16.94
N GLU A 402 11.30 -10.15 16.80
CA GLU A 402 11.93 -10.75 15.62
C GLU A 402 12.14 -12.24 15.85
N ARG A 403 11.84 -13.05 14.84
CA ARG A 403 12.00 -14.51 14.84
C ARG A 403 12.85 -14.92 13.64
N GLU A 404 13.63 -15.98 13.79
CA GLU A 404 14.24 -16.64 12.64
C GLU A 404 13.18 -17.45 11.88
N GLY A 405 13.31 -17.49 10.55
CA GLY A 405 12.38 -18.17 9.66
C GLY A 405 11.10 -17.39 9.36
N TYR A 406 10.10 -18.13 8.87
CA TYR A 406 8.84 -17.63 8.34
C TYR A 406 7.66 -18.46 8.85
N GLU A 407 7.64 -18.79 10.14
CA GLU A 407 6.52 -19.51 10.72
C GLU A 407 5.29 -18.61 10.89
N GLU A 408 4.11 -19.12 10.47
CA GLU A 408 2.82 -18.44 10.63
C GLU A 408 2.25 -18.62 12.04
N VAL A 409 3.00 -18.17 13.05
CA VAL A 409 2.63 -18.32 14.45
C VAL A 409 2.20 -16.97 15.04
N CYS A 410 1.05 -16.95 15.69
CA CYS A 410 0.56 -15.74 16.34
C CYS A 410 1.39 -15.42 17.58
N LEU A 411 1.61 -14.13 17.87
CA LEU A 411 2.06 -13.71 19.20
C LEU A 411 1.04 -14.15 20.26
N VAL A 412 1.50 -14.37 21.48
CA VAL A 412 0.63 -14.75 22.60
C VAL A 412 0.78 -13.70 23.70
N GLU A 413 -0.31 -13.01 23.99
CA GLU A 413 -0.40 -12.12 25.15
C GLU A 413 -0.14 -12.90 26.44
N LYS A 414 0.82 -12.43 27.24
CA LYS A 414 1.22 -13.04 28.51
C LYS A 414 0.06 -12.98 29.52
N THR A 415 -0.03 -13.99 30.38
CA THR A 415 -0.88 -13.96 31.59
C THR A 415 0.07 -14.03 32.80
N PRO A 416 0.31 -12.92 33.52
CA PRO A 416 1.23 -12.92 34.64
C PRO A 416 0.72 -13.76 35.82
N THR A 417 1.64 -14.19 36.69
CA THR A 417 1.29 -14.89 37.93
C THR A 417 0.33 -14.07 38.77
N GLY A 418 -0.72 -14.71 39.31
CA GLY A 418 -1.76 -14.05 40.09
C GLY A 418 -2.88 -13.43 39.25
N PHE A 419 -2.82 -13.55 37.92
CA PHE A 419 -3.89 -13.17 37.00
C PHE A 419 -4.45 -14.36 36.24
N VAL A 420 -5.69 -14.21 35.78
CA VAL A 420 -6.43 -15.22 35.03
C VAL A 420 -7.18 -14.57 33.87
N ARG A 421 -7.48 -15.38 32.86
CA ARG A 421 -8.38 -15.00 31.76
C ARG A 421 -9.56 -15.97 31.77
N PRO A 422 -10.66 -15.64 32.48
CA PRO A 422 -11.85 -16.48 32.52
C PRO A 422 -12.38 -16.68 31.10
N SER A 423 -12.57 -17.93 30.69
CA SER A 423 -13.02 -18.22 29.32
C SER A 423 -14.52 -17.94 29.12
N ARG A 424 -14.92 -17.80 27.85
CA ARG A 424 -16.26 -17.60 27.24
C ARG A 424 -16.88 -16.20 27.18
N TYR A 425 -16.71 -15.28 28.14
CA TYR A 425 -17.56 -14.07 28.18
C TYR A 425 -16.85 -12.70 28.14
N TYR A 426 -15.54 -12.63 28.37
CA TYR A 426 -14.87 -11.33 28.62
C TYR A 426 -13.84 -10.89 27.57
N GLY A 427 -13.97 -11.33 26.30
CA GLY A 427 -13.25 -10.70 25.18
C GLY A 427 -11.73 -10.51 25.37
N GLY A 428 -11.06 -11.42 26.09
CA GLY A 428 -9.61 -11.31 26.36
C GLY A 428 -9.20 -10.51 27.59
N GLN A 429 -10.14 -10.02 28.39
CA GLN A 429 -9.86 -9.25 29.60
C GLN A 429 -9.08 -10.07 30.64
N LEU A 430 -8.15 -9.41 31.31
CA LEU A 430 -7.36 -9.95 32.41
C LEU A 430 -8.06 -9.64 33.74
N PHE A 431 -8.03 -10.59 34.68
CA PHE A 431 -8.60 -10.44 36.03
C PHE A 431 -7.59 -10.87 37.08
N ARG A 432 -7.65 -10.29 38.29
CA ARG A 432 -6.86 -10.81 39.41
C ARG A 432 -7.47 -12.13 39.86
N ALA A 433 -6.65 -13.14 40.14
CA ALA A 433 -7.11 -14.48 40.48
C ALA A 433 -8.06 -14.51 41.71
N LYS A 434 -7.91 -13.54 42.63
CA LYS A 434 -8.78 -13.38 43.81
C LYS A 434 -10.19 -12.86 43.49
N GLU A 435 -10.38 -12.20 42.36
CA GLU A 435 -11.67 -11.62 41.94
C GLU A 435 -12.55 -12.65 41.20
N GLN A 436 -11.96 -13.76 40.74
CA GLN A 436 -12.67 -14.79 39.98
C GLN A 436 -13.73 -15.55 40.81
N GLN A 437 -13.64 -15.52 42.14
CA GLN A 437 -14.64 -16.13 43.04
C GLN A 437 -16.02 -15.46 42.98
N PHE A 438 -16.14 -14.29 42.32
CA PHE A 438 -17.39 -13.53 42.21
C PHE A 438 -17.92 -13.41 40.78
N ILE A 439 -17.30 -14.10 39.80
CA ILE A 439 -17.59 -13.97 38.35
C ILE A 439 -18.04 -15.33 37.74
N VAL A 440 -18.65 -16.20 38.55
CA VAL A 440 -19.30 -17.44 38.05
C VAL A 440 -20.77 -17.19 37.78
#